data_AF-A0A822BVQ0-F1
#
_entry.id   AF-A0A822BVQ0-F1
#
_cell.length_a   1.000
_cell.length_b   1.000
_cell.length_c   1.000
_cell.angle_alpha   90.00
_cell.angle_beta   90.00
_cell.angle_gamma   90.00
#
_symmetry.space_group_name_H-M   'P 1'
#
loop_
_entity.id
_entity.type
_entity.pdbx_description
1 polymer ?
#
loop_
_entity_poly.entity_id
_entity_poly.type
_entity_poly.pdbx_seq_one_letter_code
_entity_poly.pdbx_strand_id
1 'polypeptide(L)'
;GHNLAFGNHRPIANRILGYIANLPLCIPSSVTFKKYHIDHHKFQGDDILDPDLPTYFEAWLFQSRIGKIFYIIAQPLLYAVRPLLRVPKPVTLLEVINLLIEVVFDLIVMYVLGRKSFVYLLFGTLLGLGLHPVSGHFISEHYVFVEGYETYSYYGPFNYLTYNVGYHNEHHDFPNIPGYLLPELKKIAPDYYDNLPCHASWIKVLIDFVRNPNLGPKSRIRRTIRSDALKLNNAIDLKNKTKVNEVLHDVIDNNNNTYVSRDERKLINKKKHSGKQNDLSSSIGLTNGEHVKNE
;
A
#
# COMPACT_ATOMS: atom_id res chain seq x y z
N GLY A 1 9.85 -7.96 -3.97
CA GLY A 1 8.85 -6.90 -4.26
C GLY A 1 7.88 -7.29 -5.37
N HIS A 2 8.35 -7.44 -6.61
CA HIS A 2 7.48 -7.29 -7.79
C HIS A 2 7.35 -8.52 -8.71
N ASN A 3 7.62 -9.74 -8.22
CA ASN A 3 7.55 -11.01 -9.00
C ASN A 3 8.42 -11.05 -10.28
N LEU A 4 9.64 -10.51 -10.22
CA LEU A 4 10.46 -10.31 -11.41
C LEU A 4 11.44 -11.44 -11.72
N ALA A 5 11.75 -12.32 -10.75
CA ALA A 5 12.77 -13.36 -10.93
C ALA A 5 12.39 -14.37 -12.03
N PHE A 6 11.11 -14.73 -12.11
CA PHE A 6 10.58 -15.62 -13.16
C PHE A 6 9.51 -14.92 -14.02
N GLY A 7 9.42 -13.59 -13.93
CA GLY A 7 8.36 -12.78 -14.54
C GLY A 7 6.98 -13.00 -13.93
N ASN A 8 6.04 -12.10 -14.26
CA ASN A 8 4.68 -12.10 -13.70
C ASN A 8 3.84 -13.33 -14.09
N HIS A 9 4.21 -14.03 -15.16
CA HIS A 9 3.54 -15.24 -15.63
C HIS A 9 3.81 -16.49 -14.77
N ARG A 10 4.81 -16.46 -13.86
CA ARG A 10 5.12 -17.56 -12.92
C ARG A 10 4.99 -17.12 -11.46
N PRO A 11 3.78 -16.80 -10.98
CA PRO A 11 3.58 -16.26 -9.64
C PRO A 11 3.98 -17.25 -8.53
N ILE A 12 3.80 -18.55 -8.75
CA ILE A 12 4.17 -19.60 -7.78
C ILE A 12 5.69 -19.71 -7.64
N ALA A 13 6.44 -19.75 -8.75
CA ALA A 13 7.90 -19.83 -8.72
C ALA A 13 8.53 -18.61 -8.03
N ASN A 14 8.03 -17.40 -8.31
CA ASN A 14 8.47 -16.18 -7.62
C ASN A 14 8.19 -16.25 -6.11
N ARG A 15 7.06 -16.85 -5.71
CA ARG A 15 6.71 -16.98 -4.30
C ARG A 15 7.58 -17.99 -3.57
N ILE A 16 7.84 -19.15 -4.18
CA ILE A 16 8.76 -20.16 -3.64
C ILE A 16 10.15 -19.55 -3.44
N LEU A 17 10.68 -18.86 -4.45
CA LEU A 17 11.95 -18.16 -4.33
C LEU A 17 11.92 -17.12 -3.21
N GLY A 18 10.83 -16.37 -3.07
CA GLY A 18 10.64 -15.43 -1.97
C GLY A 18 10.70 -16.09 -0.60
N TYR A 19 10.07 -17.25 -0.41
CA TYR A 19 10.18 -18.01 0.84
C TYR A 19 11.61 -18.49 1.11
N ILE A 20 12.30 -19.02 0.09
CA ILE A 20 13.69 -19.49 0.23
C ILE A 20 14.63 -18.33 0.58
N ALA A 21 14.49 -17.19 -0.09
CA ALA A 21 15.29 -16.00 0.18
C ALA A 21 15.01 -15.40 1.58
N ASN A 22 13.87 -15.71 2.18
CA ASN A 22 13.50 -15.26 3.52
C ASN A 22 14.23 -16.06 4.61
N LEU A 23 14.48 -17.35 4.41
CA LEU A 23 14.92 -18.28 5.46
C LEU A 23 16.11 -17.80 6.32
N PRO A 24 17.14 -17.13 5.78
CA PRO A 24 18.25 -16.64 6.61
C PRO A 24 17.89 -15.47 7.52
N LEU A 25 16.69 -14.89 7.40
CA LEU A 25 16.30 -13.68 8.11
C LEU A 25 15.76 -13.95 9.52
N CYS A 26 15.32 -15.17 9.82
CA CYS A 26 14.66 -15.57 11.08
C CYS A 26 13.37 -14.78 11.39
N ILE A 27 12.77 -14.16 10.38
CA ILE A 27 11.57 -13.31 10.49
C ILE A 27 10.77 -13.45 9.19
N PRO A 28 9.47 -13.82 9.22
CA PRO A 28 8.68 -14.09 8.02
C PRO A 28 8.28 -12.79 7.29
N SER A 29 9.17 -12.29 6.44
CA SER A 29 9.04 -11.00 5.76
C SER A 29 8.59 -11.12 4.30
N SER A 30 8.82 -12.23 3.61
CA SER A 30 8.65 -12.33 2.15
C SER A 30 7.28 -11.86 1.64
N VAL A 31 6.20 -12.36 2.24
CA VAL A 31 4.83 -12.00 1.84
C VAL A 31 4.44 -10.62 2.37
N THR A 32 4.72 -10.36 3.65
CA THR A 32 4.33 -9.13 4.35
C THR A 32 5.04 -7.91 3.76
N PHE A 33 6.36 -8.00 3.55
CA PHE A 33 7.15 -6.96 2.90
C PHE A 33 6.58 -6.61 1.54
N LYS A 34 6.31 -7.62 0.70
CA LYS A 34 5.71 -7.38 -0.62
C LYS A 34 4.35 -6.67 -0.51
N LYS A 35 3.50 -7.08 0.44
CA LYS A 35 2.17 -6.51 0.66
C LYS A 35 2.20 -5.02 0.99
N TYR A 36 3.19 -4.57 1.77
CA TYR A 36 3.35 -3.16 2.14
C TYR A 36 4.22 -2.36 1.17
N HIS A 37 5.23 -2.99 0.58
CA HIS A 37 6.09 -2.34 -0.41
C HIS A 37 5.32 -1.89 -1.65
N ILE A 38 4.32 -2.67 -2.11
CA ILE A 38 3.44 -2.25 -3.23
C ILE A 38 2.63 -1.00 -2.86
N ASP A 39 2.14 -0.90 -1.62
CA ASP A 39 1.42 0.29 -1.17
C ASP A 39 2.34 1.51 -1.11
N HIS A 40 3.56 1.32 -0.61
CA HIS A 40 4.57 2.37 -0.60
C HIS A 40 4.84 2.91 -2.01
N HIS A 41 5.06 2.04 -3.01
CA HIS A 41 5.20 2.44 -4.41
C HIS A 41 3.98 3.22 -4.93
N LYS A 42 2.78 2.79 -4.55
CA LYS A 42 1.53 3.40 -5.03
C LYS A 42 1.20 4.73 -4.34
N PHE A 43 1.57 4.87 -3.08
CA PHE A 43 1.15 5.94 -2.18
C PHE A 43 2.33 6.70 -1.57
N GLN A 44 3.51 6.67 -2.21
CA GLN A 44 4.72 7.30 -1.71
C GLN A 44 4.48 8.74 -1.23
N GLY A 45 4.85 9.00 0.02
CA GLY A 45 4.69 10.31 0.65
C GLY A 45 3.25 10.68 1.02
N ASP A 46 2.25 9.81 0.86
CA ASP A 46 0.90 10.03 1.42
C ASP A 46 0.89 9.82 2.93
N ASP A 47 0.46 10.83 3.70
CA ASP A 47 0.57 10.86 5.15
C ASP A 47 -0.26 9.78 5.87
N ILE A 48 -1.20 9.15 5.18
CA ILE A 48 -2.06 8.10 5.74
C ILE A 48 -1.72 6.74 5.13
N LEU A 49 -1.52 6.70 3.81
CA LEU A 49 -1.47 5.45 3.05
C LEU A 49 -0.05 4.94 2.79
N ASP A 50 0.99 5.77 2.96
CA ASP A 50 2.37 5.30 2.87
C ASP A 50 2.78 4.57 4.16
N PRO A 51 3.00 3.24 4.11
CA PRO A 51 3.43 2.48 5.30
C PRO A 51 4.87 2.77 5.71
N ASP A 52 5.69 3.33 4.80
CA ASP A 52 7.12 3.58 5.06
C ASP A 52 7.37 4.88 5.84
N LEU A 53 6.46 5.86 5.76
CA LEU A 53 6.62 7.14 6.44
C LEU A 53 6.73 6.97 7.97
N PRO A 54 7.79 7.51 8.62
CA PRO A 54 7.91 7.48 10.08
C PRO A 54 6.64 8.01 10.76
N THR A 55 6.28 7.53 11.93
CA THR A 55 5.20 8.18 12.69
C THR A 55 5.64 9.57 13.17
N TYR A 56 4.68 10.46 13.47
CA TYR A 56 5.01 11.75 14.08
C TYR A 56 5.76 11.59 15.41
N PHE A 57 5.42 10.55 16.17
CA PHE A 57 6.10 10.18 17.41
C PHE A 57 7.55 9.75 17.16
N GLU A 58 7.80 8.80 16.24
CA GLU A 58 9.17 8.42 15.86
C GLU A 58 9.97 9.64 15.41
N ALA A 59 9.34 10.50 14.59
CA ALA A 59 10.03 11.63 14.01
C ALA A 59 10.37 12.72 15.03
N TRP A 60 9.58 12.84 16.09
CA TRP A 60 9.87 13.69 17.24
C TRP A 60 10.90 13.05 18.19
N LEU A 61 10.75 11.76 18.50
CA LEU A 61 11.60 11.05 19.45
C LEU A 61 13.07 11.02 19.02
N PHE A 62 13.32 10.82 17.73
CA PHE A 62 14.66 10.60 17.18
C PHE A 62 15.26 11.82 16.46
N GLN A 63 14.85 13.03 16.83
CA GLN A 63 15.30 14.25 16.15
C GLN A 63 16.75 14.66 16.47
N SER A 64 17.24 14.35 17.68
CA SER A 64 18.59 14.73 18.12
C SER A 64 19.67 13.88 17.44
N ARG A 65 20.93 14.35 17.41
CA ARG A 65 22.05 13.58 16.84
C ARG A 65 22.15 12.16 17.42
N ILE A 66 22.04 12.03 18.74
CA ILE A 66 22.07 10.73 19.43
C ILE A 66 20.78 9.95 19.12
N GLY A 67 19.63 10.62 19.10
CA GLY A 67 18.36 10.02 18.70
C GLY A 67 18.43 9.38 17.31
N LYS A 68 19.06 10.03 16.33
CA LYS A 68 19.24 9.46 14.98
C LYS A 68 20.10 8.20 14.96
N ILE A 69 21.09 8.07 15.86
CA ILE A 69 21.86 6.82 16.00
C ILE A 69 20.93 5.71 16.49
N PHE A 70 20.13 5.98 17.53
CA PHE A 70 19.14 5.02 18.02
C PHE A 70 18.05 4.71 16.98
N TYR A 71 17.69 5.67 16.13
CA TYR A 71 16.79 5.45 15.00
C TYR A 71 17.34 4.40 14.04
N ILE A 72 18.62 4.52 13.65
CA ILE A 72 19.30 3.56 12.77
C ILE A 72 19.38 2.18 13.45
N ILE A 73 19.70 2.12 14.74
CA ILE A 73 19.75 0.85 15.50
C ILE A 73 18.36 0.20 15.56
N ALA A 74 17.31 0.99 15.81
CA ALA A 74 15.94 0.53 15.93
C ALA A 74 15.26 0.30 14.58
N GLN A 75 15.88 0.69 13.47
CA GLN A 75 15.33 0.61 12.12
C GLN A 75 14.73 -0.77 11.77
N PRO A 76 15.35 -1.92 12.09
CA PRO A 76 14.76 -3.22 11.80
C PRO A 76 13.39 -3.40 12.49
N LEU A 77 13.28 -2.95 13.74
CA LEU A 77 12.04 -3.03 14.52
C LEU A 77 11.00 -2.03 14.02
N LEU A 78 11.42 -0.78 13.79
CA LEU A 78 10.53 0.26 13.29
C LEU A 78 9.97 -0.14 11.91
N TYR A 79 10.82 -0.63 11.01
CA TYR A 79 10.41 -1.04 9.67
C TYR A 79 9.44 -2.23 9.67
N ALA A 80 9.60 -3.17 10.62
CA ALA A 80 8.69 -4.30 10.78
C ALA A 80 7.33 -3.91 11.41
N VAL A 81 7.34 -3.03 12.41
CA VAL A 81 6.15 -2.73 13.23
C VAL A 81 5.36 -1.54 12.68
N ARG A 82 6.02 -0.50 12.17
CA ARG A 82 5.40 0.74 11.68
C ARG A 82 4.27 0.48 10.67
N PRO A 83 4.43 -0.38 9.65
CA PRO A 83 3.35 -0.65 8.70
C PRO A 83 2.10 -1.24 9.37
N LEU A 84 2.28 -2.08 10.40
CA LEU A 84 1.18 -2.72 11.13
C LEU A 84 0.39 -1.73 11.99
N LEU A 85 1.04 -0.66 12.45
CA LEU A 85 0.40 0.40 13.23
C LEU A 85 -0.25 1.46 12.35
N ARG A 86 0.40 1.83 11.24
CA ARG A 86 -0.05 2.91 10.36
C ARG A 86 -1.16 2.47 9.41
N VAL A 87 -0.95 1.33 8.75
CA VAL A 87 -1.85 0.82 7.71
C VAL A 87 -2.18 -0.64 8.02
N PRO A 88 -2.87 -0.93 9.14
CA PRO A 88 -3.15 -2.31 9.51
C PRO A 88 -3.92 -3.02 8.41
N LYS A 89 -3.38 -4.16 7.95
CA LYS A 89 -4.00 -5.03 6.95
C LYS A 89 -4.35 -6.38 7.57
N PRO A 90 -5.43 -7.04 7.11
CA PRO A 90 -5.74 -8.40 7.55
C PRO A 90 -4.59 -9.35 7.23
N VAL A 91 -4.39 -10.32 8.11
CA VAL A 91 -3.44 -11.42 7.91
C VAL A 91 -4.01 -12.36 6.87
N THR A 92 -3.18 -12.71 5.90
CA THR A 92 -3.55 -13.62 4.81
C THR A 92 -3.05 -15.04 5.06
N LEU A 93 -3.68 -16.03 4.42
CA LEU A 93 -3.20 -17.42 4.48
C LEU A 93 -1.75 -17.56 4.01
N LEU A 94 -1.31 -16.74 3.05
CA LEU A 94 0.08 -16.75 2.56
C LEU A 94 1.07 -16.28 3.62
N GLU A 95 0.69 -15.32 4.47
CA GLU A 95 1.53 -14.87 5.59
C GLU A 95 1.62 -15.96 6.68
N VAL A 96 0.51 -16.66 6.94
CA VAL A 96 0.51 -17.83 7.85
C VAL A 96 1.44 -18.93 7.32
N ILE A 97 1.37 -19.22 6.01
CA ILE A 97 2.29 -20.19 5.37
C ILE A 97 3.74 -19.73 5.48
N ASN A 98 4.04 -18.44 5.22
CA ASN A 98 5.38 -17.89 5.36
C ASN A 98 5.90 -18.05 6.80
N LEU A 99 5.06 -17.75 7.80
CA LEU A 99 5.39 -17.91 9.22
C LEU A 99 5.69 -19.37 9.57
N LEU A 100 4.86 -20.31 9.11
CA LEU A 100 5.08 -21.74 9.38
C LEU A 100 6.39 -22.24 8.75
N ILE A 101 6.68 -21.85 7.51
CA ILE A 101 7.94 -22.19 6.83
C ILE A 101 9.14 -21.64 7.61
N GLU A 102 9.09 -20.37 8.02
CA GLU A 102 10.16 -19.72 8.77
C GLU A 102 10.41 -20.41 10.12
N VAL A 103 9.35 -20.64 10.91
CA VAL A 103 9.44 -21.32 12.22
C VAL A 103 10.02 -22.73 12.08
N VAL A 104 9.56 -23.50 11.08
CA VAL A 104 10.09 -24.85 10.84
C VAL A 104 11.57 -24.79 10.48
N PHE A 105 11.98 -23.86 9.61
CA PHE A 105 13.38 -23.69 9.25
C PHE A 105 14.25 -23.28 10.43
N ASP A 106 13.81 -22.32 11.23
CA ASP A 106 14.52 -21.86 12.43
C ASP A 106 14.69 -23.00 13.45
N LEU A 107 13.66 -23.83 13.65
CA LEU A 107 13.74 -25.03 14.49
C LEU A 107 14.75 -26.04 13.93
N ILE A 108 14.79 -26.26 12.61
CA ILE A 108 15.78 -27.12 11.95
C ILE A 108 17.20 -26.57 12.16
N VAL A 109 17.42 -25.26 11.97
CA VAL A 109 18.72 -24.61 12.20
C VAL A 109 19.16 -24.78 13.65
N MET A 110 18.27 -24.53 14.61
CA MET A 110 18.58 -24.70 16.03
C MET A 110 18.90 -26.15 16.40
N TYR A 111 18.21 -27.12 15.79
CA TYR A 111 18.41 -28.54 16.05
C TYR A 111 19.71 -29.07 15.41
N VAL A 112 19.96 -28.74 14.14
CA VAL A 112 21.08 -29.28 13.35
C VAL A 112 22.38 -28.49 13.58
N LEU A 113 22.31 -27.16 13.60
CA LEU A 113 23.47 -26.26 13.67
C LEU A 113 23.64 -25.63 15.07
N GLY A 114 22.72 -25.90 15.99
CA GLY A 114 22.72 -25.38 17.34
C GLY A 114 22.16 -23.96 17.47
N ARG A 115 21.76 -23.60 18.69
CA ARG A 115 21.13 -22.30 19.01
C ARG A 115 22.01 -21.09 18.67
N LYS A 116 23.34 -21.22 18.75
CA LYS A 116 24.27 -20.13 18.39
C LYS A 116 24.14 -19.72 16.92
N SER A 117 23.84 -20.67 16.03
CA SER A 117 23.65 -20.41 14.60
C SER A 117 22.38 -19.60 14.34
N PHE A 118 21.29 -19.90 15.04
CA PHE A 118 20.07 -19.08 14.99
C PHE A 118 20.33 -17.64 15.50
N VAL A 119 21.01 -17.51 16.65
CA VAL A 119 21.38 -16.19 17.19
C VAL A 119 22.24 -15.41 16.19
N TYR A 120 23.21 -16.08 15.55
CA TYR A 120 24.04 -15.47 14.51
C TYR A 120 23.21 -14.94 13.33
N LEU A 121 22.27 -15.72 12.81
CA LEU A 121 21.39 -15.30 11.72
C LEU A 121 20.50 -14.13 12.13
N LEU A 122 19.83 -14.24 13.28
CA LEU A 122 18.94 -13.19 13.79
C LEU A 122 19.68 -11.86 14.02
N PHE A 123 20.86 -11.89 14.66
CA PHE A 123 21.66 -10.69 14.83
C PHE A 123 22.26 -10.19 13.50
N GLY A 124 22.58 -11.08 12.57
CA GLY A 124 22.96 -10.73 11.20
C GLY A 124 21.87 -9.92 10.50
N THR A 125 20.61 -10.34 10.61
CA THR A 125 19.44 -9.60 10.11
C THR A 125 19.31 -8.23 10.76
N LEU A 126 19.37 -8.16 12.10
CA LEU A 126 19.27 -6.89 12.83
C LEU A 126 20.41 -5.92 12.47
N LEU A 127 21.64 -6.42 12.31
CA LEU A 127 22.77 -5.60 11.88
C LEU A 127 22.61 -5.13 10.44
N GLY A 128 22.28 -6.04 9.52
CA GLY A 128 22.11 -5.76 8.09
C GLY A 128 21.02 -4.72 7.80
N LEU A 129 19.94 -4.77 8.57
CA LEU A 129 18.83 -3.81 8.49
C LEU A 129 19.03 -2.55 9.36
N GLY A 130 20.04 -2.55 10.24
CA GLY A 130 20.28 -1.54 11.27
C GLY A 130 21.59 -0.78 11.10
N LEU A 131 22.63 -1.09 11.88
CA LEU A 131 23.90 -0.32 11.88
C LEU A 131 24.84 -0.58 10.69
N HIS A 132 24.60 -1.66 9.93
CA HIS A 132 25.49 -2.03 8.83
C HIS A 132 25.45 -0.99 7.70
N PRO A 133 26.57 -0.67 7.02
CA PRO A 133 26.60 0.29 5.90
C PRO A 133 25.52 0.15 4.84
N VAL A 134 25.10 -1.09 4.55
CA VAL A 134 24.02 -1.38 3.59
C VAL A 134 22.68 -0.77 4.02
N SER A 135 22.39 -0.66 5.32
CA SER A 135 21.14 -0.07 5.82
C SER A 135 20.95 1.40 5.41
N GLY A 136 22.02 2.07 4.97
CA GLY A 136 21.92 3.41 4.42
C GLY A 136 20.96 3.51 3.24
N HIS A 137 20.63 2.41 2.55
CA HIS A 137 19.59 2.39 1.52
C HIS A 137 18.22 2.86 2.04
N PHE A 138 17.80 2.40 3.24
CA PHE A 138 16.53 2.82 3.86
C PHE A 138 16.42 4.33 4.09
N ILE A 139 17.56 5.01 4.20
CA ILE A 139 17.62 6.46 4.37
C ILE A 139 17.82 7.14 3.02
N SER A 140 18.72 6.64 2.18
CA SER A 140 19.03 7.29 0.90
C SER A 140 17.84 7.37 -0.02
N GLU A 141 16.98 6.35 0.00
CA GLU A 141 15.94 6.17 -1.00
C GLU A 141 14.88 7.28 -0.97
N HIS A 142 14.38 7.68 0.20
CA HIS A 142 13.22 8.57 0.32
C HIS A 142 13.34 9.72 1.32
N TYR A 143 14.51 9.94 1.90
CA TYR A 143 14.74 11.11 2.73
C TYR A 143 15.20 12.29 1.87
N VAL A 144 14.65 13.48 2.15
CA VAL A 144 14.92 14.70 1.40
C VAL A 144 16.30 15.23 1.79
N PHE A 145 17.33 14.86 1.02
CA PHE A 145 18.70 15.38 1.13
C PHE A 145 18.89 16.70 0.36
N VAL A 146 18.16 16.86 -0.74
CA VAL A 146 18.13 18.05 -1.58
C VAL A 146 16.67 18.47 -1.72
N GLU A 147 16.38 19.74 -1.43
CA GLU A 147 15.03 20.28 -1.54
C GLU A 147 14.49 20.11 -2.98
N GLY A 148 13.22 19.71 -3.09
CA GLY A 148 12.59 19.41 -4.38
C GLY A 148 12.73 17.95 -4.85
N TYR A 149 13.58 17.13 -4.21
CA TYR A 149 13.78 15.72 -4.56
C TYR A 149 13.38 14.79 -3.41
N GLU A 150 12.57 13.79 -3.72
CA GLU A 150 12.01 12.84 -2.73
C GLU A 150 12.43 11.39 -2.94
N THR A 151 13.10 11.10 -4.05
CA THR A 151 13.61 9.77 -4.40
C THR A 151 15.04 9.93 -4.91
N TYR A 152 15.95 9.07 -4.46
CA TYR A 152 17.37 9.12 -4.85
C TYR A 152 17.89 7.74 -5.20
N SER A 153 18.59 7.68 -6.33
CA SER A 153 19.41 6.51 -6.67
C SER A 153 20.78 6.57 -5.99
N TYR A 154 21.33 5.39 -5.74
CA TYR A 154 22.68 5.12 -5.31
C TYR A 154 23.45 4.40 -6.42
N TYR A 155 24.57 4.98 -6.85
CA TYR A 155 25.45 4.42 -7.89
C TYR A 155 26.83 4.08 -7.32
N GLY A 156 26.87 3.28 -6.26
CA GLY A 156 28.12 2.85 -5.65
C GLY A 156 28.30 1.32 -5.61
N PRO A 157 29.43 0.85 -5.04
CA PRO A 157 29.84 -0.55 -5.13
C PRO A 157 28.90 -1.53 -4.41
N PHE A 158 28.08 -1.08 -3.46
CA PHE A 158 27.16 -2.01 -2.78
C PHE A 158 26.07 -2.55 -3.70
N ASN A 159 25.80 -1.94 -4.86
CA ASN A 159 24.88 -2.49 -5.86
C ASN A 159 25.26 -3.90 -6.30
N TYR A 160 26.55 -4.24 -6.34
CA TYR A 160 27.01 -5.60 -6.66
C TYR A 160 26.55 -6.64 -5.62
N LEU A 161 26.42 -6.24 -4.35
CA LEU A 161 25.99 -7.10 -3.25
C LEU A 161 24.47 -7.09 -3.06
N THR A 162 23.80 -6.00 -3.45
CA THR A 162 22.37 -5.79 -3.24
C THR A 162 21.55 -5.92 -4.51
N TYR A 163 22.11 -6.53 -5.56
CA TYR A 163 21.42 -6.80 -6.83
C TYR A 163 20.83 -5.53 -7.47
N ASN A 164 21.61 -4.45 -7.47
CA ASN A 164 21.25 -3.14 -8.02
C ASN A 164 20.05 -2.45 -7.37
N VAL A 165 19.71 -2.75 -6.10
CA VAL A 165 18.62 -2.04 -5.39
C VAL A 165 18.82 -0.53 -5.35
N GLY A 166 20.07 -0.05 -5.43
CA GLY A 166 20.37 1.38 -5.44
C GLY A 166 19.89 2.12 -6.68
N TYR A 167 19.51 1.46 -7.79
CA TYR A 167 18.89 2.11 -8.94
C TYR A 167 17.42 2.43 -8.65
N HIS A 168 17.20 3.29 -7.66
CA HIS A 168 15.94 3.42 -6.97
C HIS A 168 14.95 4.33 -7.70
N ASN A 169 15.40 5.44 -8.29
CA ASN A 169 14.57 6.23 -9.20
C ASN A 169 14.09 5.37 -10.37
N GLU A 170 15.01 4.64 -11.01
CA GLU A 170 14.72 3.73 -12.11
C GLU A 170 13.70 2.65 -11.69
N HIS A 171 13.86 2.11 -10.49
CA HIS A 171 12.95 1.13 -9.91
C HIS A 171 11.55 1.72 -9.62
N HIS A 172 11.46 2.95 -9.13
CA HIS A 172 10.18 3.62 -8.87
C HIS A 172 9.43 3.98 -10.15
N ASP A 173 10.15 4.40 -11.19
CA ASP A 173 9.56 4.70 -12.50
C ASP A 173 9.10 3.42 -13.22
N PHE A 174 9.91 2.35 -13.14
CA PHE A 174 9.68 1.10 -13.83
C PHE A 174 9.78 -0.13 -12.90
N PRO A 175 8.83 -0.29 -11.95
CA PRO A 175 8.89 -1.34 -10.93
C PRO A 175 8.73 -2.77 -11.47
N ASN A 176 8.41 -2.90 -12.76
CA ASN A 176 8.32 -4.18 -13.47
C ASN A 176 9.60 -4.56 -14.23
N ILE A 177 10.66 -3.73 -14.19
CA ILE A 177 11.97 -4.06 -14.77
C ILE A 177 12.82 -4.75 -13.69
N PRO A 178 13.35 -5.97 -13.96
CA PRO A 178 14.24 -6.65 -13.03
C PRO A 178 15.47 -5.83 -12.65
N GLY A 179 15.91 -5.92 -11.39
CA GLY A 179 17.07 -5.17 -10.85
C GLY A 179 18.35 -5.28 -11.70
N TYR A 180 18.62 -6.45 -12.29
CA TYR A 180 19.79 -6.65 -13.13
C TYR A 180 19.77 -5.85 -14.45
N LEU A 181 18.60 -5.38 -14.89
CA LEU A 181 18.42 -4.54 -16.09
C LEU A 181 18.35 -3.04 -15.77
N LEU A 182 18.21 -2.63 -14.50
CA LEU A 182 18.14 -1.21 -14.13
C LEU A 182 19.39 -0.40 -14.55
N PRO A 183 20.63 -0.95 -14.50
CA PRO A 183 21.78 -0.25 -15.07
C PRO A 183 21.65 0.02 -16.56
N GLU A 184 20.99 -0.86 -17.31
CA GLU A 184 20.77 -0.68 -18.74
C GLU A 184 19.66 0.35 -19.00
N LEU A 185 18.59 0.31 -18.20
CA LEU A 185 17.53 1.34 -18.23
C LEU A 185 18.12 2.73 -18.07
N LYS A 186 19.01 2.92 -17.08
CA LYS A 186 19.69 4.21 -16.88
C LYS A 186 20.44 4.65 -18.12
N LYS A 187 21.22 3.76 -18.75
CA LYS A 187 22.04 4.07 -19.93
C LYS A 187 21.22 4.48 -21.15
N ILE A 188 20.03 3.91 -21.35
CA ILE A 188 19.18 4.22 -22.51
C ILE A 188 18.31 5.47 -22.30
N ALA A 189 18.22 5.97 -21.06
CA ALA A 189 17.42 7.14 -20.68
C ALA A 189 18.23 8.19 -19.88
N PRO A 190 19.42 8.62 -20.36
CA PRO A 190 20.31 9.50 -19.60
C PRO A 190 19.69 10.87 -19.30
N ASP A 191 18.86 11.39 -20.21
CA ASP A 191 18.17 12.68 -20.06
C ASP A 191 17.27 12.74 -18.81
N TYR A 192 16.78 11.59 -18.34
CA TYR A 192 15.92 11.48 -17.17
C TYR A 192 16.70 11.27 -15.86
N TYR A 193 17.89 10.67 -15.92
CA TYR A 193 18.58 10.16 -14.72
C TYR A 193 19.91 10.85 -14.41
N ASP A 194 20.67 11.30 -15.40
CA ASP A 194 22.05 11.78 -15.18
C ASP A 194 22.12 13.13 -14.46
N ASN A 195 21.05 13.93 -14.53
CA ASN A 195 20.97 15.23 -13.84
C ASN A 195 20.27 15.15 -12.47
N LEU A 196 19.80 13.96 -12.06
CA LEU A 196 19.16 13.79 -10.75
C LEU A 196 20.20 13.71 -9.63
N PRO A 197 19.94 14.30 -8.45
CA PRO A 197 20.74 14.05 -7.26
C PRO A 197 20.81 12.55 -6.96
N CYS A 198 22.02 12.07 -6.70
CA CYS A 198 22.28 10.67 -6.38
C CYS A 198 23.32 10.53 -5.27
N HIS A 199 23.38 9.32 -4.70
CA HIS A 199 24.37 8.97 -3.69
C HIS A 199 25.46 8.07 -4.27
N ALA A 200 26.72 8.32 -3.90
CA ALA A 200 27.84 7.43 -4.22
C ALA A 200 28.23 6.51 -3.06
N SER A 201 27.77 6.80 -1.83
CA SER A 201 28.14 6.05 -0.61
C SER A 201 27.00 6.03 0.43
N TRP A 202 26.46 4.85 0.72
CA TRP A 202 25.52 4.67 1.83
C TRP A 202 26.16 4.90 3.21
N ILE A 203 27.47 4.69 3.35
CA ILE A 203 28.19 5.08 4.58
C ILE A 203 28.09 6.59 4.78
N LYS A 204 28.32 7.37 3.70
CA LYS A 204 28.19 8.83 3.76
C LYS A 204 26.76 9.24 4.09
N VAL A 205 25.75 8.59 3.51
CA VAL A 205 24.33 8.82 3.83
C VAL A 205 24.06 8.67 5.33
N LEU A 206 24.51 7.58 5.95
CA LEU A 206 24.35 7.36 7.39
C LEU A 206 25.06 8.43 8.22
N ILE A 207 26.28 8.80 7.85
CA ILE A 207 27.06 9.85 8.53
C ILE A 207 26.36 11.20 8.42
N ASP A 208 25.93 11.58 7.21
CA ASP A 208 25.25 12.85 6.95
C ASP A 208 23.92 12.91 7.72
N PHE A 209 23.14 11.84 7.70
CA PHE A 209 21.87 11.74 8.43
C PHE A 209 22.06 12.05 9.92
N VAL A 210 23.05 11.42 10.55
CA VAL A 210 23.37 11.62 11.97
C VAL A 210 23.95 13.02 12.22
N ARG A 211 24.88 13.48 11.38
CA ARG A 211 25.67 14.69 11.66
C ARG A 211 25.00 15.99 11.27
N ASN A 212 24.22 16.01 10.19
CA ASN A 212 23.56 17.20 9.67
C ASN A 212 22.30 17.51 10.50
N PRO A 213 22.20 18.69 11.14
CA PRO A 213 21.03 19.05 11.94
C PRO A 213 19.74 19.19 11.13
N ASN A 214 19.83 19.43 9.81
CA ASN A 214 18.67 19.61 8.93
C ASN A 214 18.11 18.28 8.39
N LEU A 215 18.86 17.19 8.56
CA LEU A 215 18.41 15.84 8.20
C LEU A 215 17.80 15.14 9.42
N GLY A 216 16.95 14.15 9.20
CA GLY A 216 16.45 13.29 10.24
C GLY A 216 15.15 12.60 9.85
N PRO A 217 14.49 11.90 10.78
CA PRO A 217 13.20 11.25 10.56
C PRO A 217 12.10 12.13 9.94
N LYS A 218 12.19 13.46 10.13
CA LYS A 218 11.24 14.44 9.57
C LYS A 218 11.54 14.85 8.13
N SER A 219 12.72 14.53 7.59
CA SER A 219 13.14 14.90 6.25
C SER A 219 12.48 13.98 5.21
N ARG A 220 11.14 13.96 5.18
CA ARG A 220 10.31 13.13 4.31
C ARG A 220 9.21 14.00 3.72
N ILE A 221 8.87 13.79 2.45
CA ILE A 221 7.68 14.42 1.86
C ILE A 221 6.43 13.79 2.46
N ARG A 222 5.46 14.63 2.84
CA ARG A 222 4.13 14.23 3.33
C ARG A 222 3.05 14.99 2.58
N ARG A 223 2.05 14.27 2.08
CA ARG A 223 0.92 14.78 1.29
C ARG A 223 -0.38 14.24 1.85
N THR A 224 -1.46 15.01 1.76
CA THR A 224 -2.81 14.57 2.19
C THR A 224 -3.74 14.23 1.03
N ILE A 225 -3.40 14.66 -0.19
CA ILE A 225 -4.30 14.75 -1.34
C ILE A 225 -4.97 13.42 -1.72
N ARG A 226 -4.21 12.31 -1.73
CA ARG A 226 -4.73 11.02 -2.22
C ARG A 226 -5.60 10.33 -1.18
N SER A 227 -5.27 10.49 0.09
CA SER A 227 -6.11 10.08 1.21
C SER A 227 -7.48 10.78 1.21
N ASP A 228 -7.53 12.08 0.88
CA ASP A 228 -8.78 12.84 0.86
C ASP A 228 -9.66 12.45 -0.34
N ALA A 229 -9.06 12.21 -1.51
CA ALA A 229 -9.77 11.68 -2.68
C ALA A 229 -10.36 10.28 -2.42
N LEU A 230 -9.63 9.41 -1.69
CA LEU A 230 -10.12 8.07 -1.32
C LEU A 230 -11.22 8.13 -0.26
N LYS A 231 -11.09 9.01 0.75
CA LYS A 231 -12.16 9.27 1.73
C LYS A 231 -13.43 9.76 1.01
N LEU A 232 -13.28 10.68 0.06
CA LEU A 232 -14.40 11.19 -0.74
C LEU A 232 -15.05 10.07 -1.57
N ASN A 233 -14.26 9.26 -2.26
CA ASN A 233 -14.77 8.14 -3.07
C ASN A 233 -15.49 7.09 -2.21
N ASN A 234 -14.93 6.73 -1.05
CA ASN A 234 -15.57 5.81 -0.11
C ASN A 234 -16.85 6.40 0.47
N ALA A 235 -16.87 7.70 0.79
CA ALA A 235 -18.07 8.39 1.26
C ALA A 235 -19.17 8.45 0.18
N ILE A 236 -18.80 8.64 -1.09
CA ILE A 236 -19.72 8.60 -2.23
C ILE A 236 -20.26 7.17 -2.41
N ASP A 237 -19.41 6.15 -2.36
CA ASP A 237 -19.84 4.73 -2.49
C ASP A 237 -20.78 4.33 -1.34
N LEU A 238 -20.45 4.71 -0.10
CA LEU A 238 -21.33 4.52 1.06
C LEU A 238 -22.67 5.25 0.87
N LYS A 239 -22.65 6.51 0.45
CA LYS A 239 -23.87 7.29 0.20
C LYS A 239 -24.72 6.69 -0.92
N ASN A 240 -24.09 6.18 -1.97
CA ASN A 240 -24.77 5.49 -3.06
C ASN A 240 -25.38 4.17 -2.59
N LYS A 241 -24.67 3.38 -1.78
CA LYS A 241 -25.20 2.16 -1.14
C LYS A 241 -26.36 2.46 -0.21
N THR A 242 -26.26 3.50 0.62
CA THR A 242 -27.37 3.94 1.49
C THR A 242 -28.58 4.35 0.65
N LYS A 243 -28.39 5.15 -0.40
CA LYS A 243 -29.47 5.57 -1.30
C LYS A 243 -30.10 4.40 -2.06
N VAL A 244 -29.31 3.43 -2.50
CA VAL A 244 -29.81 2.18 -3.11
C VAL A 244 -30.61 1.37 -2.09
N ASN A 245 -30.14 1.26 -0.85
CA ASN A 245 -30.86 0.57 0.22
C ASN A 245 -32.16 1.29 0.61
N GLU A 246 -32.18 2.62 0.67
CA GLU A 246 -33.40 3.42 0.88
C GLU A 246 -34.42 3.17 -0.24
N VAL A 247 -34.00 3.19 -1.50
CA VAL A 247 -34.88 2.87 -2.65
C VAL A 247 -35.37 1.42 -2.60
N LEU A 248 -34.51 0.47 -2.22
CA LEU A 248 -34.91 -0.93 -2.03
C LEU A 248 -35.89 -1.11 -0.88
N HIS A 249 -35.68 -0.42 0.24
CA HIS A 249 -36.60 -0.41 1.38
C HIS A 249 -37.94 0.21 0.99
N ASP A 250 -37.96 1.35 0.29
CA ASP A 250 -39.19 1.95 -0.23
C ASP A 250 -39.91 1.01 -1.20
N VAL A 251 -39.20 0.29 -2.07
CA VAL A 251 -39.80 -0.69 -3.00
C VAL A 251 -40.34 -1.92 -2.25
N ILE A 252 -39.64 -2.40 -1.22
CA ILE A 252 -40.07 -3.55 -0.42
C ILE A 252 -41.26 -3.17 0.48
N ASP A 253 -41.23 -2.01 1.11
CA ASP A 253 -42.32 -1.50 1.96
C ASP A 253 -43.58 -1.19 1.13
N ASN A 254 -43.42 -0.67 -0.10
CA ASN A 254 -44.55 -0.50 -1.02
C ASN A 254 -45.09 -1.82 -1.57
N ASN A 255 -44.24 -2.85 -1.73
CA ASN A 255 -44.68 -4.19 -2.20
C ASN A 255 -45.28 -5.06 -1.09
N ASN A 256 -45.02 -4.75 0.19
CA ASN A 256 -45.64 -5.43 1.33
C ASN A 256 -47.09 -4.99 1.59
N ASN A 257 -47.64 -4.05 0.81
CA ASN A 257 -49.06 -3.67 0.86
C ASN A 257 -49.93 -4.29 -0.24
N THR A 258 -49.46 -5.36 -0.91
CA THR A 258 -50.22 -6.07 -1.93
C THR A 258 -50.35 -7.57 -1.67
N TYR A 259 -50.99 -7.92 -0.55
CA TYR A 259 -51.83 -9.11 -0.47
C TYR A 259 -53.14 -8.76 0.26
N VAL A 260 -54.02 -8.08 -0.48
CA VAL A 260 -55.45 -8.06 -0.15
C VAL A 260 -56.19 -8.56 -1.38
N SER A 261 -56.93 -9.65 -1.19
CA SER A 261 -57.65 -10.37 -2.24
C SER A 261 -58.69 -9.47 -2.92
N ARG A 262 -59.06 -9.84 -4.15
CA ARG A 262 -59.97 -9.10 -5.04
C ARG A 262 -61.38 -8.88 -4.46
N ASP A 263 -61.74 -9.50 -3.35
CA ASP A 263 -63.09 -9.45 -2.78
C ASP A 263 -63.29 -8.40 -1.69
N GLU A 264 -62.23 -7.93 -1.02
CA GLU A 264 -62.36 -6.88 0.02
C GLU A 264 -62.48 -5.45 -0.55
N ARG A 265 -62.06 -5.23 -1.81
CA ARG A 265 -62.16 -3.90 -2.46
C ARG A 265 -63.60 -3.48 -2.77
N LYS A 266 -64.56 -4.43 -2.86
CA LYS A 266 -65.97 -4.11 -3.14
C LYS A 266 -66.73 -3.59 -1.90
N LEU A 267 -66.28 -3.91 -0.68
CA LEU A 267 -66.91 -3.38 0.54
C LEU A 267 -66.44 -1.96 0.88
N ILE A 268 -65.17 -1.64 0.63
CA ILE A 268 -64.61 -0.32 0.95
C ILE A 268 -65.14 0.76 -0.03
N ASN A 269 -65.30 0.43 -1.31
CA ASN A 269 -65.84 1.37 -2.31
C ASN A 269 -67.35 1.65 -2.15
N LYS A 270 -68.11 0.80 -1.45
CA LYS A 270 -69.54 1.06 -1.17
C LYS A 270 -69.75 2.12 -0.07
N LYS A 271 -68.76 2.36 0.80
CA LYS A 271 -68.81 3.41 1.84
C LYS A 271 -68.29 4.78 1.38
N LYS A 272 -67.58 4.87 0.24
CA LYS A 272 -67.09 6.14 -0.33
C LYS A 272 -68.05 6.81 -1.33
N HIS A 273 -69.20 6.20 -1.63
CA HIS A 273 -70.20 6.71 -2.60
C HIS A 273 -71.47 7.32 -1.97
N SER A 274 -71.35 7.96 -0.80
CA SER A 274 -72.38 8.88 -0.31
C SER A 274 -71.79 10.23 0.14
N GLY A 275 -71.83 11.24 -0.74
CA GLY A 275 -71.64 12.67 -0.44
C GLY A 275 -70.27 13.25 -0.83
N LYS A 276 -70.14 13.86 -2.03
CA LYS A 276 -69.99 15.32 -2.34
C LYS A 276 -68.67 15.94 -1.84
N GLN A 277 -67.84 16.67 -2.63
CA GLN A 277 -68.11 17.68 -3.66
C GLN A 277 -66.80 18.02 -4.46
N ASN A 278 -66.89 18.12 -5.80
CA ASN A 278 -66.42 19.17 -6.77
C ASN A 278 -65.13 19.99 -6.51
N ASP A 279 -64.31 20.49 -7.45
CA ASP A 279 -64.21 20.68 -8.93
C ASP A 279 -62.69 20.84 -9.25
N LEU A 280 -62.12 20.55 -10.44
CA LEU A 280 -62.09 21.30 -11.72
C LEU A 280 -61.37 20.35 -12.71
N SER A 281 -61.94 19.90 -13.84
CA SER A 281 -61.92 20.52 -15.19
C SER A 281 -60.53 21.07 -15.62
N SER A 282 -59.98 20.85 -16.81
CA SER A 282 -60.43 20.19 -18.05
C SER A 282 -59.29 20.24 -19.10
N SER A 283 -59.44 19.44 -20.16
CA SER A 283 -58.93 19.68 -21.54
C SER A 283 -57.46 19.26 -21.79
N ILE A 284 -57.04 18.48 -22.80
CA ILE A 284 -57.52 18.00 -24.13
C ILE A 284 -56.78 16.66 -24.36
N GLY A 285 -57.39 15.54 -24.75
CA GLY A 285 -57.86 15.22 -26.11
C GLY A 285 -56.86 14.32 -26.85
N LEU A 286 -57.20 13.03 -26.99
CA LEU A 286 -56.55 11.98 -27.81
C LEU A 286 -56.58 12.38 -29.31
N THR A 287 -55.76 11.90 -30.27
CA THR A 287 -55.51 10.50 -30.69
C THR A 287 -54.41 10.39 -31.79
N ASN A 288 -53.73 9.24 -31.80
CA ASN A 288 -53.29 8.34 -32.89
C ASN A 288 -52.34 8.76 -34.04
N GLY A 289 -51.37 7.88 -34.30
CA GLY A 289 -50.78 7.65 -35.63
C GLY A 289 -49.38 7.04 -35.65
N GLU A 290 -49.28 5.72 -35.79
CA GLU A 290 -48.04 4.96 -36.06
C GLU A 290 -47.48 5.22 -37.47
N HIS A 291 -46.15 5.30 -37.64
CA HIS A 291 -45.34 4.40 -38.50
C HIS A 291 -43.84 4.80 -38.62
N VAL A 292 -42.99 3.91 -38.11
CA VAL A 292 -41.70 3.35 -38.59
C VAL A 292 -41.00 3.97 -39.83
N LYS A 293 -39.67 4.20 -39.71
CA LYS A 293 -38.53 3.69 -40.53
C LYS A 293 -37.20 4.24 -39.97
N ASN A 294 -36.28 3.42 -39.45
CA ASN A 294 -35.18 2.74 -40.17
C ASN A 294 -34.43 3.65 -41.16
N GLU A 295 -33.39 4.32 -40.69
CA GLU A 295 -31.97 4.20 -41.06
C GLU A 295 -31.10 4.97 -40.05
#